data_AF-A0A1W7R7R4-F1
#
_entry.id   AF-A0A1W7R7R4-F1
#
_cell.length_a   1.000
_cell.length_b   1.000
_cell.length_c   1.000
_cell.angle_alpha   90.00
_cell.angle_beta   90.00
_cell.angle_gamma   90.00
#
_symmetry.space_group_name_H-M   'P 1'
#
loop_
_entity.id
_entity.type
_entity.pdbx_description
1 polymer ?
#
loop_
_entity_poly.entity_id
_entity_poly.type
_entity_poly.pdbx_seq_one_letter_code
_entity_poly.pdbx_strand_id
1 'polypeptide(L)'
;MHSLKSSPLLAAVFLALHVTGAPFWNAKNPDELQSIAARCMDEWSPKAKDPKAALKNWKEWRLQPSNDEATKCYTKCMLENIGFYEPAEKRLKGVRIMQQWETFSRYQSADREKVHDLTDTFNFIRPLKSSSCSDVFNAYKDVHARHLETIKAILFCDGKSAEKYYKDKGKTSKQKKVLCTGS
;
A
#
# COMPACT_ATOMS: atom_id res chain seq x y z
N MET A 1 33.71 -40.17 55.57
CA MET A 1 32.26 -40.17 55.27
C MET A 1 31.79 -38.72 55.16
N HIS A 2 30.90 -38.47 54.21
CA HIS A 2 30.60 -37.23 53.50
C HIS A 2 29.93 -36.10 54.32
N SER A 3 30.13 -34.84 53.92
CA SER A 3 29.07 -34.05 53.26
C SER A 3 29.49 -32.56 53.12
N LEU A 4 29.87 -32.15 51.91
CA LEU A 4 29.81 -30.76 51.48
C LEU A 4 28.32 -30.39 51.37
N LYS A 5 27.86 -29.35 52.09
CA LYS A 5 26.58 -28.70 51.79
C LYS A 5 26.83 -27.40 51.05
N SER A 6 26.45 -27.49 49.78
CA SER A 6 26.53 -26.52 48.71
C SER A 6 25.69 -25.28 48.99
N SER A 7 26.28 -24.10 48.84
CA SER A 7 25.55 -22.83 48.74
C SER A 7 24.86 -22.74 47.36
N PRO A 8 23.58 -22.35 47.27
CA PRO A 8 22.93 -22.19 45.97
C PRO A 8 23.37 -20.87 45.33
N LEU A 9 24.02 -20.96 44.17
CA LEU A 9 24.24 -19.84 43.25
C LEU A 9 22.88 -19.36 42.71
N LEU A 10 22.50 -18.14 43.09
CA LEU A 10 21.42 -17.38 42.46
C LEU A 10 21.87 -16.99 41.03
N ALA A 11 21.51 -17.79 40.04
CA ALA A 11 21.61 -17.42 38.63
C ALA A 11 20.41 -16.52 38.27
N ALA A 12 20.60 -15.20 38.32
CA ALA A 12 19.65 -14.24 37.78
C ALA A 12 19.75 -14.24 36.25
N VAL A 13 18.84 -14.96 35.59
CA VAL A 13 18.68 -14.91 34.13
C VAL A 13 17.91 -13.63 33.79
N PHE A 14 18.63 -12.59 33.38
CA PHE A 14 18.02 -11.41 32.77
C PHE A 14 17.55 -11.76 31.35
N LEU A 15 16.28 -12.13 31.20
CA LEU A 15 15.61 -12.16 29.91
C LEU A 15 15.49 -10.72 29.38
N ALA A 16 16.41 -10.32 28.49
CA ALA A 16 16.24 -9.14 27.67
C ALA A 16 15.07 -9.36 26.71
N LEU A 17 13.89 -8.85 27.07
CA LEU A 17 12.74 -8.68 26.17
C LEU A 17 13.16 -7.75 25.02
N HIS A 18 13.67 -8.35 23.95
CA HIS A 18 13.79 -7.66 22.67
C HIS A 18 12.39 -7.47 22.14
N VAL A 19 11.76 -6.34 22.49
CA VAL A 19 10.57 -5.85 21.79
C VAL A 19 11.04 -5.51 20.38
N THR A 20 10.94 -6.48 19.47
CA THR A 20 11.02 -6.25 18.04
C THR A 20 9.75 -5.48 17.67
N GLY A 21 9.77 -4.17 17.88
CA GLY A 21 8.71 -3.29 17.40
C GLY A 21 8.59 -3.51 15.90
N ALA A 22 7.44 -4.03 15.45
CA ALA A 22 7.16 -4.14 14.02
C ALA A 22 7.42 -2.77 13.38
N PRO A 23 8.16 -2.71 12.26
CA PRO A 23 8.50 -1.44 11.64
C PRO A 23 7.20 -0.66 11.37
N PHE A 24 7.12 0.56 11.88
CA PHE A 24 5.99 1.45 11.61
C PHE A 24 5.84 1.62 10.09
N TRP A 25 4.61 1.54 9.60
CA TRP A 25 4.34 1.78 8.19
C TRP A 25 4.60 3.26 7.87
N ASN A 26 5.28 3.50 6.75
CA ASN A 26 5.59 4.84 6.25
C ASN A 26 4.79 5.16 4.98
N ALA A 27 4.28 6.38 4.90
CA ALA A 27 3.67 6.93 3.71
C ALA A 27 4.64 6.88 2.52
N LYS A 28 4.11 6.62 1.32
CA LYS A 28 4.89 6.40 0.10
C LYS A 28 4.94 7.70 -0.70
N ASN A 29 6.14 8.16 -0.99
CA ASN A 29 6.34 9.31 -1.85
C ASN A 29 6.13 8.93 -3.34
N PRO A 30 6.06 9.91 -4.26
CA PRO A 30 5.82 9.64 -5.68
C PRO A 30 6.80 8.65 -6.34
N ASP A 31 8.10 8.70 -6.01
CA ASP A 31 9.12 7.80 -6.58
C ASP A 31 8.89 6.34 -6.16
N GLU A 32 8.53 6.15 -4.88
CA GLU A 32 8.21 4.84 -4.32
C GLU A 32 6.93 4.28 -4.95
N LEU A 33 5.87 5.09 -5.05
CA LEU A 33 4.61 4.68 -5.67
C LEU A 33 4.80 4.28 -7.14
N GLN A 34 5.60 5.04 -7.88
CA GLN A 34 5.93 4.72 -9.27
C GLN A 34 6.69 3.40 -9.38
N SER A 35 7.68 3.19 -8.51
CA SER A 35 8.48 1.96 -8.48
C SER A 35 7.62 0.74 -8.13
N ILE A 36 6.69 0.90 -7.19
CA ILE A 36 5.70 -0.13 -6.82
C ILE A 36 4.81 -0.47 -8.02
N ALA A 37 4.26 0.53 -8.69
CA ALA A 37 3.39 0.31 -9.85
C ALA A 37 4.11 -0.36 -11.00
N ALA A 38 5.33 0.08 -11.34
CA ALA A 38 6.15 -0.54 -12.37
C ALA A 38 6.39 -2.03 -12.04
N ARG A 39 6.85 -2.34 -10.82
CA ARG A 39 7.09 -3.73 -10.39
C ARG A 39 5.82 -4.59 -10.48
N CYS A 40 4.69 -4.11 -9.98
CA CYS A 40 3.45 -4.88 -10.03
C CYS A 40 2.93 -5.06 -11.47
N MET A 41 3.09 -4.05 -12.34
CA MET A 41 2.72 -4.18 -13.76
C MET A 41 3.64 -5.17 -14.48
N ASP A 42 4.95 -5.12 -14.25
CA ASP A 42 5.93 -6.02 -14.85
C ASP A 42 5.71 -7.47 -14.42
N GLU A 43 5.35 -7.69 -13.16
CA GLU A 43 5.09 -9.03 -12.63
C GLU A 43 3.80 -9.66 -13.16
N TRP A 44 2.73 -8.87 -13.30
CA TRP A 44 1.38 -9.39 -13.55
C TRP A 44 0.90 -9.21 -14.97
N SER A 45 1.39 -8.23 -15.73
CA SER A 45 0.94 -8.02 -17.10
C SER A 45 1.26 -9.20 -18.05
N PRO A 46 2.40 -9.89 -17.97
CA PRO A 46 2.67 -11.05 -18.84
C PRO A 46 1.74 -12.24 -18.57
N LYS A 47 1.08 -12.26 -17.40
CA LYS A 47 0.15 -13.31 -16.96
C LYS A 47 -1.30 -12.98 -17.31
N ALA A 48 -1.57 -11.77 -17.80
CA ALA A 48 -2.92 -11.36 -18.20
C ALA A 48 -3.30 -12.01 -19.54
N LYS A 49 -4.60 -12.21 -19.77
CA LYS A 49 -5.10 -12.77 -21.03
C LYS A 49 -4.79 -11.88 -22.23
N ASP A 50 -4.84 -10.56 -22.03
CA ASP A 50 -4.38 -9.55 -22.96
C ASP A 50 -3.45 -8.57 -22.22
N PRO A 51 -2.13 -8.80 -22.25
CA PRO A 51 -1.16 -7.96 -21.55
C PRO A 51 -1.22 -6.49 -21.95
N LYS A 52 -1.47 -6.20 -23.23
CA LYS A 52 -1.48 -4.82 -23.75
C LYS A 52 -2.71 -4.08 -23.26
N ALA A 53 -3.89 -4.70 -23.31
CA ALA A 53 -5.11 -4.12 -22.79
C ALA A 53 -5.05 -3.96 -21.26
N ALA A 54 -4.55 -4.96 -20.55
CA ALA A 54 -4.36 -4.90 -19.10
C ALA A 54 -3.45 -3.74 -18.69
N LEU A 55 -2.28 -3.60 -19.31
CA LEU A 55 -1.36 -2.48 -19.03
C LEU A 55 -1.99 -1.11 -19.29
N LYS A 56 -2.75 -0.96 -20.38
CA LYS A 56 -3.46 0.30 -20.67
C LYS A 56 -4.43 0.64 -19.54
N ASN A 57 -5.23 -0.34 -19.11
CA ASN A 57 -6.19 -0.14 -18.02
C ASN A 57 -5.48 0.18 -16.69
N TRP A 58 -4.46 -0.59 -16.32
CA TRP A 58 -3.77 -0.43 -15.05
C TRP A 58 -2.99 0.89 -14.94
N LYS A 59 -2.45 1.39 -16.05
CA LYS A 59 -1.87 2.75 -16.12
C LYS A 59 -2.89 3.83 -15.84
N GLU A 60 -4.14 3.63 -16.18
CA GLU A 60 -5.24 4.55 -15.83
C GLU A 60 -5.88 4.23 -14.48
N TRP A 61 -5.29 3.32 -13.70
CA TRP A 61 -5.85 2.78 -12.46
C TRP A 61 -7.19 2.08 -12.63
N ARG A 62 -7.52 1.63 -13.85
CA ARG A 62 -8.75 0.88 -14.11
C ARG A 62 -8.48 -0.59 -13.85
N LEU A 63 -9.17 -1.17 -12.87
CA LEU A 63 -9.03 -2.58 -12.50
C LEU A 63 -9.75 -3.51 -13.49
N GLN A 64 -9.30 -3.52 -14.74
CA GLN A 64 -9.91 -4.26 -15.85
C GLN A 64 -8.85 -5.04 -16.67
N PRO A 65 -9.21 -6.23 -17.21
CA PRO A 65 -10.48 -6.93 -17.04
C PRO A 65 -10.64 -7.51 -15.62
N SER A 66 -11.76 -7.20 -14.96
CA SER A 66 -12.01 -7.51 -13.54
C SER A 66 -12.17 -9.01 -13.24
N ASN A 67 -12.49 -9.82 -14.26
CA ASN A 67 -12.60 -11.26 -14.15
C ASN A 67 -11.26 -12.00 -14.39
N ASP A 68 -10.20 -11.29 -14.78
CA ASP A 68 -8.90 -11.89 -15.03
C ASP A 68 -8.08 -11.99 -13.74
N GLU A 69 -7.47 -13.16 -13.51
CA GLU A 69 -6.72 -13.42 -12.28
C GLU A 69 -5.49 -12.52 -12.18
N ALA A 70 -4.86 -12.18 -13.31
CA ALA A 70 -3.76 -11.24 -13.35
C ALA A 70 -4.15 -9.85 -12.82
N THR A 71 -5.33 -9.34 -13.17
CA THR A 71 -5.84 -8.05 -12.65
C THR A 71 -6.06 -8.10 -11.14
N LYS A 72 -6.61 -9.22 -10.64
CA LYS A 72 -6.83 -9.40 -9.20
C LYS A 72 -5.51 -9.44 -8.44
N CYS A 73 -4.52 -10.16 -8.96
CA CYS A 73 -3.21 -10.25 -8.34
C CYS A 73 -2.39 -8.97 -8.47
N TYR A 74 -2.50 -8.25 -9.60
CA TYR A 74 -1.97 -6.89 -9.73
C TYR A 74 -2.56 -5.96 -8.65
N THR A 75 -3.87 -6.02 -8.44
CA THR A 75 -4.56 -5.22 -7.42
C THR A 75 -4.03 -5.53 -6.02
N LYS A 76 -3.91 -6.82 -5.69
CA LYS A 76 -3.31 -7.26 -4.42
C LYS A 76 -1.87 -6.76 -4.27
N CYS A 77 -1.03 -6.92 -5.29
CA CYS A 77 0.35 -6.45 -5.30
C CYS A 77 0.43 -4.95 -4.99
N MET A 78 -0.40 -4.13 -5.65
CA MET A 78 -0.46 -2.70 -5.40
C MET A 78 -0.83 -2.39 -3.94
N LEU A 79 -1.90 -2.99 -3.43
CA LEU A 79 -2.40 -2.72 -2.08
C LEU A 79 -1.40 -3.17 -0.99
N GLU A 80 -0.73 -4.30 -1.17
CA GLU A 80 0.31 -4.78 -0.25
C GLU A 80 1.51 -3.84 -0.21
N ASN A 81 2.02 -3.47 -1.38
CA ASN A 81 3.26 -2.72 -1.50
C ASN A 81 3.10 -1.23 -1.17
N ILE A 82 1.92 -0.65 -1.44
CA ILE A 82 1.54 0.66 -0.91
C ILE A 82 1.28 0.52 0.61
N GLY A 83 0.80 -0.64 1.04
CA GLY A 83 0.51 -0.99 2.44
C GLY A 83 -0.92 -0.71 2.87
N PHE A 84 -1.82 -0.43 1.93
CA PHE A 84 -3.25 -0.32 2.16
C PHE A 84 -3.93 -1.66 2.47
N TYR A 85 -3.25 -2.78 2.24
CA TYR A 85 -3.62 -4.11 2.72
C TYR A 85 -2.47 -4.71 3.54
N GLU A 86 -2.79 -5.30 4.69
CA GLU A 86 -1.86 -6.01 5.57
C GLU A 86 -2.11 -7.52 5.48
N PRO A 87 -1.23 -8.29 4.83
CA PRO A 87 -1.44 -9.73 4.61
C PRO A 87 -1.48 -10.55 5.89
N ALA A 88 -0.68 -10.17 6.90
CA ALA A 88 -0.63 -10.88 8.18
C ALA A 88 -1.96 -10.76 8.95
N GLU A 89 -2.60 -9.59 8.86
CA GLU A 89 -3.91 -9.33 9.47
C GLU A 89 -5.08 -9.68 8.54
N LYS A 90 -4.79 -9.99 7.26
CA LYS A 90 -5.76 -10.13 6.17
C LYS A 90 -6.72 -8.94 6.12
N ARG A 91 -6.22 -7.72 6.27
CA ARG A 91 -7.07 -6.55 6.48
C ARG A 91 -6.67 -5.35 5.64
N LEU A 92 -7.65 -4.65 5.11
CA LEU A 92 -7.48 -3.31 4.56
C LEU A 92 -7.22 -2.30 5.70
N LYS A 93 -6.26 -1.39 5.51
CA LYS A 93 -5.74 -0.52 6.58
C LYS A 93 -6.13 0.94 6.34
N GLY A 94 -7.33 1.33 6.77
CA GLY A 94 -7.82 2.72 6.68
C GLY A 94 -6.89 3.73 7.34
N VAL A 95 -6.33 3.41 8.51
CA VAL A 95 -5.35 4.29 9.20
C VAL A 95 -4.16 4.69 8.32
N ARG A 96 -3.70 3.81 7.41
CA ARG A 96 -2.58 4.09 6.50
C ARG A 96 -2.99 5.00 5.33
N ILE A 97 -4.28 5.02 4.96
CA ILE A 97 -4.81 6.01 4.00
C ILE A 97 -4.75 7.41 4.60
N MET A 98 -5.24 7.58 5.83
CA MET A 98 -5.19 8.88 6.50
C MET A 98 -3.74 9.35 6.66
N GLN A 99 -2.86 8.47 7.14
CA GLN A 99 -1.43 8.79 7.30
C GLN A 99 -0.75 9.13 5.97
N GLN A 100 -1.09 8.46 4.86
CA GLN A 100 -0.62 8.81 3.51
C GLN A 100 -0.99 10.25 3.17
N TRP A 101 -2.25 10.61 3.35
CA TRP A 101 -2.75 11.94 3.04
C TRP A 101 -2.15 13.00 3.97
N GLU A 102 -2.16 12.79 5.29
CA GLU A 102 -1.61 13.76 6.26
C GLU A 102 -0.15 14.09 5.96
N THR A 103 0.66 13.07 5.64
CA THR A 103 2.09 13.24 5.31
C THR A 103 2.31 14.13 4.09
N PHE A 104 1.42 14.09 3.09
CA PHE A 104 1.60 14.75 1.80
C PHE A 104 0.54 15.79 1.47
N SER A 105 -0.36 16.10 2.40
CA SER A 105 -1.53 16.96 2.24
C SER A 105 -1.18 18.34 1.67
N ARG A 106 -0.02 18.91 2.04
CA ARG A 106 0.47 20.19 1.51
C ARG A 106 0.72 20.21 -0.01
N TYR A 107 0.91 19.04 -0.63
CA TYR A 107 1.12 18.91 -2.07
C TYR A 107 -0.15 18.48 -2.80
N GLN A 108 -0.98 17.67 -2.14
CA GLN A 108 -2.12 16.98 -2.73
C GLN A 108 -3.36 17.86 -2.79
N SER A 109 -4.26 17.54 -3.73
CA SER A 109 -5.55 18.21 -3.92
C SER A 109 -6.72 17.45 -3.29
N ALA A 110 -6.45 16.36 -2.57
CA ALA A 110 -7.46 15.50 -2.00
C ALA A 110 -8.26 16.23 -0.91
N ASP A 111 -9.58 16.20 -1.04
CA ASP A 111 -10.51 16.72 -0.04
C ASP A 111 -10.48 15.89 1.25
N ARG A 112 -10.38 16.56 2.40
CA ARG A 112 -10.24 15.91 3.70
C ARG A 112 -11.42 15.00 4.03
N GLU A 113 -12.65 15.45 3.78
CA GLU A 113 -13.86 14.67 4.10
C GLU A 113 -13.92 13.41 3.24
N LYS A 114 -13.58 13.51 1.95
CA LYS A 114 -13.46 12.33 1.07
C LYS A 114 -12.37 11.35 1.49
N VAL A 115 -11.27 11.83 2.06
CA VAL A 115 -10.21 10.97 2.61
C VAL A 115 -10.68 10.27 3.89
N HIS A 116 -11.44 10.96 4.75
CA HIS A 116 -12.09 10.34 5.91
C HIS A 116 -13.08 9.26 5.49
N ASP A 117 -13.96 9.54 4.53
CA ASP A 117 -14.95 8.58 4.03
C ASP A 117 -14.28 7.32 3.42
N LEU A 118 -13.20 7.50 2.65
CA LEU A 118 -12.38 6.39 2.16
C LEU A 118 -11.72 5.59 3.31
N THR A 119 -11.18 6.29 4.31
CA THR A 119 -10.55 5.69 5.50
C THR A 119 -11.54 4.83 6.28
N ASP A 120 -12.74 5.36 6.52
CA ASP A 120 -13.80 4.67 7.25
C ASP A 120 -14.32 3.47 6.46
N THR A 121 -14.51 3.63 5.15
CA THR A 121 -14.88 2.51 4.26
C THR A 121 -13.89 1.35 4.37
N PHE A 122 -12.58 1.63 4.40
CA PHE A 122 -11.56 0.60 4.65
C PHE A 122 -11.67 -0.02 6.04
N ASN A 123 -11.93 0.78 7.08
CA ASN A 123 -12.01 0.31 8.47
C ASN A 123 -13.24 -0.58 8.71
N PHE A 124 -14.37 -0.32 8.03
CA PHE A 124 -15.59 -1.12 8.13
C PHE A 124 -15.48 -2.51 7.48
N ILE A 125 -14.55 -2.70 6.56
CA ILE A 125 -14.30 -4.02 5.97
C ILE A 125 -13.65 -4.92 7.01
N ARG A 126 -14.36 -6.01 7.36
CA ARG A 126 -13.86 -7.04 8.29
C ARG A 126 -12.62 -7.72 7.70
N PRO A 127 -11.76 -8.33 8.55
CA PRO A 127 -10.67 -9.17 8.06
C PRO A 127 -11.16 -10.22 7.04
N LEU A 128 -10.39 -10.40 5.99
CA LEU A 128 -10.69 -11.30 4.87
C LEU A 128 -10.49 -12.75 5.29
N LYS A 129 -11.21 -13.66 4.63
CA LYS A 129 -11.11 -15.11 4.88
C LYS A 129 -9.70 -15.62 4.52
N SER A 130 -9.18 -15.19 3.38
CA SER A 130 -7.83 -15.51 2.92
C SER A 130 -7.10 -14.27 2.39
N SER A 131 -5.80 -14.43 2.15
CA SER A 131 -4.98 -13.44 1.45
C SER A 131 -4.86 -13.78 -0.05
N SER A 132 -5.85 -14.46 -0.64
CA SER A 132 -5.86 -14.74 -2.07
C SER A 132 -6.08 -13.47 -2.89
N CYS A 133 -5.59 -13.44 -4.13
CA CYS A 133 -5.81 -12.30 -5.03
C CYS A 133 -7.31 -12.01 -5.21
N SER A 134 -8.12 -13.06 -5.35
CA SER A 134 -9.57 -12.93 -5.51
C SER A 134 -10.26 -12.35 -4.27
N ASP A 135 -9.90 -12.76 -3.05
CA ASP A 135 -10.50 -12.19 -1.84
C ASP A 135 -10.15 -10.71 -1.66
N VAL A 136 -8.88 -10.36 -1.86
CA VAL A 136 -8.41 -8.97 -1.75
C VAL A 136 -9.07 -8.09 -2.82
N PHE A 137 -9.12 -8.56 -4.06
CA PHE A 137 -9.76 -7.84 -5.16
C PHE A 137 -11.25 -7.62 -4.90
N ASN A 138 -11.98 -8.65 -4.49
CA ASN A 138 -13.42 -8.53 -4.26
C ASN A 138 -13.75 -7.60 -3.10
N ALA A 139 -12.91 -7.54 -2.07
CA ALA A 139 -13.06 -6.58 -0.97
C ALA A 139 -12.78 -5.13 -1.41
N TYR A 140 -11.89 -4.92 -2.38
CA TYR A 140 -11.44 -3.59 -2.78
C TYR A 140 -12.17 -3.01 -4.00
N LYS A 141 -12.62 -3.82 -4.96
CA LYS A 141 -13.10 -3.34 -6.28
C LYS A 141 -14.22 -2.29 -6.20
N ASP A 142 -15.16 -2.45 -5.26
CA ASP A 142 -16.29 -1.52 -5.12
C ASP A 142 -15.86 -0.24 -4.37
N VAL A 143 -14.93 -0.37 -3.44
CA VAL A 143 -14.27 0.77 -2.78
C VAL A 143 -13.49 1.58 -3.80
N HIS A 144 -12.71 0.89 -4.64
CA HIS A 144 -11.96 1.49 -5.72
C HIS A 144 -12.87 2.26 -6.68
N ALA A 145 -13.96 1.65 -7.14
CA ALA A 145 -14.91 2.29 -8.05
C ALA A 145 -15.56 3.54 -7.43
N ARG A 146 -15.94 3.48 -6.14
CA ARG A 146 -16.58 4.60 -5.43
C ARG A 146 -15.61 5.76 -5.14
N HIS A 147 -14.36 5.46 -4.78
CA HIS A 147 -13.40 6.46 -4.30
C HIS A 147 -12.22 6.68 -5.24
N LEU A 148 -12.32 6.29 -6.51
CA LEU A 148 -11.23 6.30 -7.48
C LEU A 148 -10.48 7.64 -7.52
N GLU A 149 -11.21 8.75 -7.59
CA GLU A 149 -10.59 10.07 -7.69
C GLU A 149 -9.89 10.49 -6.39
N THR A 150 -10.42 10.12 -5.22
CA THR A 150 -9.73 10.33 -3.94
C THR A 150 -8.45 9.50 -3.87
N ILE A 151 -8.51 8.22 -4.26
CA ILE A 151 -7.35 7.33 -4.31
C ILE A 151 -6.28 7.91 -5.24
N LYS A 152 -6.66 8.36 -6.44
CA LYS A 152 -5.75 8.99 -7.40
C LYS A 152 -5.11 10.26 -6.82
N ALA A 153 -5.87 11.08 -6.10
CA ALA A 153 -5.36 12.30 -5.48
C ALA A 153 -4.33 12.02 -4.37
N ILE A 154 -4.57 11.04 -3.49
CA ILE A 154 -3.64 10.70 -2.40
C ILE A 154 -2.40 9.89 -2.87
N LEU A 155 -2.44 9.36 -4.09
CA LEU A 155 -1.35 8.61 -4.72
C LEU A 155 -0.64 9.38 -5.83
N PHE A 156 -0.81 10.71 -5.89
CA PHE A 156 -0.09 11.58 -6.84
C PHE A 156 -0.36 11.30 -8.33
N CYS A 157 -1.51 10.73 -8.67
CA CYS A 157 -1.88 10.44 -10.06
C CYS A 157 -2.16 11.69 -10.93
N ASP A 158 -2.41 12.85 -10.32
CA ASP A 158 -2.81 14.08 -11.02
C ASP A 158 -1.64 14.83 -11.68
N GLY A 159 -0.40 14.36 -11.49
CA GLY A 159 0.83 14.98 -11.99
C GLY A 159 1.22 16.28 -11.29
N LYS A 160 0.26 17.18 -11.06
CA LYS A 160 0.46 18.47 -10.41
C LYS A 160 0.93 18.32 -8.97
N SER A 161 0.37 17.36 -8.23
CA SER A 161 0.78 17.08 -6.86
C SER A 161 2.20 16.53 -6.81
N ALA A 162 2.57 15.66 -7.77
CA ALA A 162 3.93 15.12 -7.86
C ALA A 162 4.93 16.23 -8.21
N GLU A 163 4.58 17.12 -9.14
CA GLU A 163 5.41 18.27 -9.50
C GLU A 163 5.66 19.20 -8.32
N LYS A 164 4.63 19.52 -7.53
CA LYS A 164 4.78 20.30 -6.29
C LYS A 164 5.74 19.61 -5.32
N TYR A 165 5.59 18.30 -5.12
CA TYR A 165 6.49 17.51 -4.27
C TYR A 165 7.95 17.61 -4.75
N TYR A 166 8.20 17.37 -6.03
CA TYR A 166 9.57 17.41 -6.57
C TYR A 166 10.19 18.80 -6.51
N LYS A 167 9.41 19.85 -6.80
CA LYS A 167 9.88 21.24 -6.72
C LYS A 167 10.35 21.59 -5.30
N ASP A 168 9.56 21.22 -4.29
CA ASP A 168 9.91 21.43 -2.88
C ASP A 168 11.14 20.62 -2.45
N LYS A 169 11.37 19.45 -3.05
CA LYS A 169 12.57 18.62 -2.82
C LYS A 169 13.80 19.05 -3.63
N GLY A 170 13.74 20.16 -4.38
CA GLY A 170 14.85 20.63 -5.23
C GLY A 170 15.18 19.70 -6.40
N LYS A 171 14.24 18.84 -6.81
CA LYS A 171 14.38 17.84 -7.87
C LYS A 171 14.01 18.42 -9.25
N THR A 172 14.72 18.01 -10.32
CA THR A 172 14.55 18.56 -11.69
C THR A 172 13.59 17.72 -12.55
N SER A 173 13.15 18.30 -13.67
CA SER A 173 12.07 17.79 -14.53
C SER A 173 12.26 16.39 -15.12
N LYS A 174 13.50 15.87 -15.20
CA LYS A 174 13.77 14.50 -15.67
C LYS A 174 13.23 13.41 -14.75
N GLN A 175 12.88 13.75 -13.51
CA GLN A 175 12.30 12.82 -12.52
C GLN A 175 10.75 12.82 -12.53
N LYS A 176 10.11 13.59 -13.42
CA LYS A 176 8.65 13.79 -13.49
C LYS A 176 7.89 12.64 -14.16
N LYS A 177 8.23 11.38 -13.91
CA LYS A 177 7.43 10.28 -14.42
C LYS A 177 6.31 10.00 -13.42
N VAL A 178 5.16 10.62 -13.66
CA VAL A 178 4.03 10.59 -12.74
C VAL A 178 3.40 9.20 -12.76
N LEU A 179 3.01 8.71 -11.59
CA LEU A 179 2.07 7.61 -11.49
C LEU A 179 0.82 7.95 -12.32
N CYS A 180 0.22 6.97 -13.00
CA CYS A 180 -1.08 7.13 -13.64
C CYS A 180 -1.14 7.93 -14.95
N THR A 181 0.01 8.34 -15.52
CA THR A 181 0.05 8.90 -16.87
C THR A 181 0.35 7.80 -17.88
N GLY A 182 -0.64 7.45 -18.70
CA GLY A 182 -0.39 6.72 -19.94
C GLY A 182 0.63 7.52 -20.76
N SER A 183 1.81 6.95 -20.97
CA SER A 183 2.77 7.47 -21.95
C SER A 183 2.18 7.38 -23.35
#